data_AF-A0A317T1I4-F1
#
_entry.id   AF-A0A317T1I4-F1
#
_cell.length_a   1.000
_cell.length_b   1.000
_cell.length_c   1.000
_cell.angle_alpha   90.00
_cell.angle_beta   90.00
_cell.angle_gamma   90.00
#
_symmetry.space_group_name_H-M   'P 1'
#
loop_
_entity.id
_entity.type
_entity.pdbx_description
1 polymer ?
#
loop_
_entity_poly.entity_id
_entity_poly.type
_entity_poly.pdbx_seq_one_letter_code
_entity_poly.pdbx_strand_id
1 'polypeptide(L)'
;MVLHKHFDMIPEEKLVEFGNVATPWLVPEANGDSVFGGKVVPRSWAYSSSNLYPIEFGFNPPNVENFPSISFDQEFVRELYELLVGLGIGDLVGLTVLDDKIHDAPHGIEMTIGRVSVTLPITPETEPTQAVESVWTFGCHERMDNSKLWPARICWVCQGCK
;
A
#
# COMPACT_ATOMS: atom_id res chain seq x y z
N MET A 1 -0.97 -0.42 -6.85
CA MET A 1 -1.66 0.71 -6.19
C MET A 1 -1.43 1.97 -7.02
N VAL A 2 -2.42 2.84 -7.18
CA VAL A 2 -2.22 4.18 -7.76
C VAL A 2 -1.42 5.02 -6.78
N LEU A 3 -0.31 5.57 -7.27
CA LEU A 3 0.48 6.53 -6.53
C LEU A 3 -0.34 7.81 -6.39
N HIS A 4 -0.56 8.23 -5.15
CA HIS A 4 -1.28 9.46 -4.85
C HIS A 4 -0.54 10.21 -3.75
N LYS A 5 -0.70 11.53 -3.77
CA LYS A 5 -0.08 12.41 -2.79
C LYS A 5 -1.09 12.72 -1.70
N HIS A 6 -0.80 12.28 -0.47
CA HIS A 6 -1.59 12.63 0.70
C HIS A 6 -1.45 14.13 1.03
N PHE A 7 -0.21 14.58 1.22
CA PHE A 7 0.16 15.97 1.54
C PHE A 7 1.67 16.17 1.32
N ASP A 8 2.17 17.39 1.51
CA ASP A 8 3.60 17.68 1.46
C ASP A 8 4.36 17.03 2.64
N MET A 9 5.48 16.38 2.33
CA MET A 9 6.39 15.76 3.30
C MET A 9 7.80 16.34 3.13
N ILE A 10 8.54 16.47 4.24
CA ILE A 10 9.97 16.78 4.21
C ILE A 10 10.80 15.48 4.10
N PRO A 11 12.09 15.54 3.69
CA PRO A 11 12.91 14.34 3.49
C PRO A 11 13.04 13.42 4.73
N GLU A 12 13.00 13.99 5.93
CA GLU A 12 13.12 13.25 7.20
C GLU A 12 11.77 12.70 7.71
N GLU A 13 10.67 12.95 7.00
CA GLU A 13 9.37 12.40 7.31
C GLU A 13 9.11 11.09 6.56
N LYS A 14 8.56 10.12 7.28
CA LYS A 14 7.94 8.92 6.71
C LYS A 14 6.43 9.00 6.96
N LEU A 15 5.61 8.66 5.97
CA LEU A 15 4.17 8.46 6.20
C LEU A 15 3.97 7.11 6.88
N VAL A 16 3.59 7.14 8.17
CA VAL A 16 3.49 5.94 9.00
C VAL A 16 2.05 5.64 9.37
N GLU A 17 1.60 4.45 9.00
CA GLU A 17 0.32 3.83 9.35
C GLU A 17 0.41 3.17 10.74
N PHE A 18 -0.58 3.47 11.58
CA PHE A 18 -0.83 2.76 12.83
C PHE A 18 -2.34 2.66 13.08
N GLY A 19 -2.89 1.45 12.94
CA GLY A 19 -4.34 1.24 12.93
C GLY A 19 -4.95 1.90 11.70
N ASN A 20 -6.04 2.65 11.88
CA ASN A 20 -6.77 3.27 10.77
C ASN A 20 -6.26 4.67 10.40
N VAL A 21 -5.04 5.02 10.80
CA VAL A 21 -4.51 6.37 10.66
C VAL A 21 -3.09 6.32 10.13
N ALA A 22 -2.80 7.14 9.12
CA ALA A 22 -1.45 7.42 8.65
C ALA A 22 -1.08 8.88 8.92
N THR A 23 0.10 9.10 9.49
CA THR A 23 0.62 10.44 9.84
C THR A 23 2.10 10.57 9.50
N PRO A 24 2.61 11.78 9.20
CA PRO A 24 4.03 11.99 8.97
C PRO A 24 4.78 11.90 10.28
N TRP A 25 5.75 11.00 10.35
CA TRP A 25 6.64 10.84 11.52
C TRP A 25 8.04 11.26 11.13
N LEU A 26 8.70 12.03 12.00
CA LEU A 26 10.12 12.31 11.86
C LEU A 26 10.92 11.05 12.17
N VAL A 27 11.55 10.47 11.15
CA VAL A 27 12.39 9.28 11.25
C VAL A 27 13.74 9.58 10.61
N PRO A 28 14.64 10.29 11.34
CA PRO A 28 15.96 10.63 10.82
C PRO A 28 16.75 9.37 10.45
N GLU A 29 17.52 9.41 9.37
CA GLU A 29 18.33 8.27 8.89
C GLU A 29 19.25 7.68 9.98
N ALA A 30 19.76 8.53 10.88
CA ALA A 30 20.61 8.13 12.00
C ALA A 30 19.92 7.14 12.96
N ASN A 31 18.58 7.13 13.01
CA ASN A 31 17.80 6.20 13.83
C ASN A 31 17.46 4.91 13.06
N GLY A 32 17.83 4.82 11.78
CA GLY A 32 17.39 3.77 10.87
C GLY A 32 15.87 3.70 10.82
N ASP A 33 15.33 2.53 11.16
CA ASP A 33 13.89 2.27 11.22
C ASP A 33 13.35 2.21 12.66
N SER A 34 14.16 2.52 13.67
CA SER A 34 13.77 2.44 15.08
C SER A 34 13.02 3.70 15.51
N VAL A 35 11.78 3.52 15.97
CA VAL A 35 10.93 4.62 16.47
C VAL A 35 10.16 4.15 17.70
N PHE A 36 10.17 4.93 18.79
CA PHE A 36 9.50 4.60 20.06
C PHE A 36 9.78 3.17 20.59
N GLY A 37 10.98 2.63 20.32
CA GLY A 37 11.36 1.26 20.68
C GLY A 37 10.74 0.15 19.80
N GLY A 38 9.89 0.53 18.84
CA GLY A 38 9.38 -0.34 17.78
C GLY A 38 10.15 -0.14 16.46
N LYS A 39 9.53 -0.53 15.36
CA LYS A 39 10.10 -0.41 14.01
C LYS A 39 9.10 0.13 13.00
N VAL A 40 9.56 1.00 12.13
CA VAL A 40 8.84 1.45 10.95
C VAL A 40 9.25 0.57 9.77
N VAL A 41 8.30 -0.08 9.11
CA VAL A 41 8.58 -1.01 8.01
C VAL A 41 7.86 -0.59 6.72
N PRO A 42 8.47 -0.74 5.54
CA PRO A 42 7.83 -0.43 4.26
C PRO A 42 6.51 -1.19 4.01
N ARG A 43 5.53 -0.50 3.41
CA ARG A 43 4.20 -1.04 3.07
C ARG A 43 3.80 -0.81 1.62
N SER A 44 4.20 0.34 1.08
CA SER A 44 3.97 0.71 -0.32
C SER A 44 5.26 1.24 -0.93
N TRP A 45 5.47 0.95 -2.21
CA TRP A 45 6.68 1.31 -2.96
C TRP A 45 6.30 1.95 -4.29
N ALA A 46 7.04 2.99 -4.66
CA ALA A 46 6.99 3.62 -5.97
C ALA A 46 8.25 3.31 -6.76
N TYR A 47 8.16 3.34 -8.09
CA TYR A 47 9.33 3.27 -8.94
C TYR A 47 10.03 4.62 -9.02
N SER A 48 11.35 4.60 -8.93
CA SER A 48 12.22 5.70 -9.33
C SER A 48 13.46 5.10 -9.98
N SER A 49 13.82 5.56 -11.17
CA SER A 49 15.03 5.10 -11.90
C SER A 49 15.17 3.56 -11.89
N SER A 50 14.12 2.86 -12.35
CA SER A 50 13.98 1.38 -12.38
C SER A 50 14.05 0.62 -11.05
N ASN A 51 14.11 1.31 -9.91
CA ASN A 51 14.18 0.69 -8.59
C ASN A 51 12.92 1.01 -7.78
N LEU A 52 12.52 0.11 -6.88
CA LEU A 52 11.45 0.36 -5.93
C LEU A 52 11.97 1.10 -4.71
N TYR A 53 11.28 2.18 -4.35
CA TYR A 53 11.56 2.95 -3.15
C TYR A 53 10.32 2.97 -2.25
N PRO A 54 10.47 2.73 -0.95
CA PRO A 54 9.35 2.76 -0.03
C PRO A 54 8.82 4.20 0.12
N ILE A 55 7.51 4.35 0.05
CA ILE A 55 6.81 5.65 0.13
C ILE A 55 5.81 5.73 1.29
N GLU A 56 5.30 4.58 1.73
CA GLU A 56 4.40 4.46 2.89
C GLU A 56 4.90 3.33 3.77
N PHE A 57 4.72 3.49 5.07
CA PHE A 57 5.28 2.61 6.08
C PHE A 57 4.24 2.27 7.13
N GLY A 58 4.42 1.13 7.79
CA GLY A 58 3.62 0.68 8.92
C GLY A 58 4.47 0.65 10.19
N PHE A 59 3.86 0.96 11.33
CA PHE A 59 4.53 0.84 12.62
C PHE A 59 4.27 -0.52 13.28
N ASN A 60 5.37 -1.21 13.59
CA ASN A 60 5.40 -2.39 14.45
C ASN A 60 5.79 -1.98 15.88
N PRO A 61 4.87 -2.02 16.85
CA PRO A 61 5.18 -1.74 18.25
C PRO A 61 6.23 -2.70 18.81
N PRO A 62 6.86 -2.37 19.96
CA PRO A 62 7.79 -3.28 20.61
C PRO A 62 7.17 -4.67 20.84
N ASN A 63 7.85 -5.71 20.38
CA ASN A 63 7.43 -7.11 20.49
C ASN A 63 6.13 -7.49 19.75
N VAL A 64 5.66 -6.65 18.82
CA VAL A 64 4.47 -6.90 18.00
C VAL A 64 4.82 -6.74 16.53
N GLU A 65 4.62 -7.79 15.74
CA GLU A 65 4.82 -7.78 14.29
C GLU A 65 3.45 -7.71 13.60
N ASN A 66 2.95 -6.50 13.40
CA ASN A 66 1.71 -6.25 12.66
C ASN A 66 1.94 -6.31 11.15
N PHE A 67 3.10 -5.85 10.71
CA PHE A 67 3.47 -5.71 9.31
C PHE A 67 4.72 -6.54 9.01
N PRO A 68 4.67 -7.41 8.00
CA PRO A 68 5.81 -8.25 7.63
C PRO A 68 6.91 -7.43 6.95
N SER A 69 8.16 -7.86 7.11
CA SER A 69 9.26 -7.39 6.27
C SER A 69 9.21 -8.07 4.91
N ILE A 70 9.19 -7.29 3.83
CA ILE A 70 9.05 -7.81 2.46
C ILE A 70 10.31 -7.53 1.64
N SER A 71 10.77 -8.55 0.93
CA SER A 71 11.79 -8.46 -0.10
C SER A 71 11.22 -8.95 -1.42
N PHE A 72 11.38 -8.16 -2.47
CA PHE A 72 10.93 -8.55 -3.80
C PHE A 72 12.05 -9.22 -4.58
N ASP A 73 11.67 -10.22 -5.37
CA ASP A 73 12.54 -10.77 -6.39
C ASP A 73 12.92 -9.68 -7.41
N GLN A 74 14.21 -9.55 -7.70
CA GLN A 74 14.72 -8.43 -8.52
C GLN A 74 14.36 -8.57 -10.00
N GLU A 75 14.21 -9.80 -10.49
CA GLU A 75 13.77 -10.04 -11.86
C GLU A 75 12.31 -9.61 -12.02
N PHE A 76 11.44 -10.00 -11.08
CA PHE A 76 10.05 -9.52 -11.04
C PHE A 76 9.96 -7.99 -11.01
N VAL A 77 10.75 -7.33 -10.15
CA VAL A 77 10.74 -5.86 -10.05
C VAL A 77 11.14 -5.20 -11.36
N ARG A 78 12.17 -5.72 -12.04
CA ARG A 78 12.64 -5.21 -13.33
C ARG A 78 11.61 -5.42 -14.44
N GLU A 79 11.05 -6.62 -14.56
CA GLU A 79 10.07 -6.95 -15.59
C GLU A 79 8.78 -6.13 -15.42
N LEU A 80 8.31 -5.98 -14.19
CA LEU A 80 7.17 -5.12 -13.90
C LEU A 80 7.46 -3.66 -14.25
N TYR A 81 8.65 -3.15 -13.93
CA TYR A 81 9.03 -1.79 -14.31
C TYR A 81 9.01 -1.59 -15.84
N GLU A 82 9.63 -2.51 -16.58
CA GLU A 82 9.65 -2.46 -18.05
C GLU A 82 8.25 -2.50 -18.65
N LEU A 83 7.36 -3.33 -18.10
CA LEU A 83 5.95 -3.37 -18.48
C LEU A 83 5.26 -2.01 -18.23
N LEU A 84 5.38 -1.46 -17.01
CA LEU A 84 4.70 -0.22 -16.64
C LEU A 84 5.22 0.98 -17.48
N VAL A 85 6.53 1.06 -17.73
CA VAL A 85 7.12 2.07 -18.61
C VAL A 85 6.69 1.88 -20.06
N GLY A 86 6.64 0.63 -20.55
CA GLY A 86 6.15 0.33 -21.90
C GLY A 86 4.69 0.72 -22.11
N LEU A 87 3.89 0.72 -21.04
CA LEU A 87 2.50 1.18 -21.02
C LEU A 87 2.36 2.69 -20.76
N GLY A 88 3.45 3.40 -20.47
CA GLY A 88 3.43 4.84 -20.16
C GLY A 88 2.85 5.20 -18.79
N ILE A 89 2.87 4.26 -17.83
CA ILE A 89 2.29 4.41 -16.48
C ILE A 89 3.30 4.15 -15.34
N GLY A 90 4.60 4.18 -15.65
CA GLY A 90 5.68 3.84 -14.71
C GLY A 90 5.77 4.75 -13.47
N ASP A 91 5.23 5.95 -13.54
CA ASP A 91 5.16 6.94 -12.46
C ASP A 91 3.76 7.03 -11.82
N LEU A 92 2.80 6.22 -12.27
CA LEU A 92 1.42 6.22 -11.77
C LEU A 92 1.11 5.04 -10.85
N VAL A 93 1.85 3.93 -10.97
CA VAL A 93 1.56 2.69 -10.25
C VAL A 93 2.76 2.23 -9.44
N GLY A 94 2.47 1.86 -8.19
CA GLY A 94 3.42 1.24 -7.27
C GLY A 94 2.97 -0.14 -6.81
N LEU A 95 3.83 -0.76 -5.99
CA LEU A 95 3.52 -1.99 -5.27
C LEU A 95 3.03 -1.67 -3.86
N THR A 96 2.12 -2.48 -3.34
CA THR A 96 1.71 -2.43 -1.94
C THR A 96 1.46 -3.84 -1.45
N VAL A 97 1.69 -4.08 -0.16
CA VAL A 97 1.50 -5.40 0.45
C VAL A 97 0.13 -5.42 1.11
N LEU A 98 -0.69 -6.37 0.70
CA LEU A 98 -2.01 -6.58 1.27
C LEU A 98 -1.91 -7.57 2.43
N ASP A 99 -2.63 -7.31 3.53
CA ASP A 99 -2.75 -8.26 4.65
C ASP A 99 -3.68 -9.42 4.22
N ASP A 100 -3.39 -10.66 4.64
CA ASP A 100 -4.26 -11.82 4.40
C ASP A 100 -5.68 -11.61 4.98
N LYS A 101 -5.79 -10.81 6.05
CA LYS A 101 -7.07 -10.47 6.70
C LYS A 101 -7.85 -9.36 6.01
N ILE A 102 -7.31 -8.76 4.96
CA ILE A 102 -7.98 -7.70 4.23
C ILE A 102 -9.34 -8.16 3.64
N HIS A 103 -9.53 -9.48 3.50
CA HIS A 103 -10.79 -10.11 3.11
C HIS A 103 -11.88 -10.07 4.20
N ASP A 104 -11.50 -9.90 5.46
CA ASP A 104 -12.39 -9.92 6.62
C ASP A 104 -12.60 -8.51 7.22
N ALA A 105 -11.85 -7.51 6.74
CA ALA A 105 -11.96 -6.14 7.22
C ALA A 105 -13.21 -5.45 6.62
N PRO A 106 -13.98 -4.70 7.40
CA PRO A 106 -15.03 -3.85 6.85
C PRO A 106 -14.42 -2.89 5.83
N HIS A 107 -15.13 -2.70 4.73
CA HIS A 107 -14.77 -1.77 3.66
C HIS A 107 -14.28 -0.44 4.22
N GLY A 108 -13.15 0.08 3.71
CA GLY A 108 -12.58 1.32 4.19
C GLY A 108 -12.48 2.35 3.07
N ILE A 109 -12.87 3.60 3.32
CA ILE A 109 -12.45 4.72 2.49
C ILE A 109 -11.34 5.49 3.18
N GLU A 110 -10.28 5.75 2.44
CA GLU A 110 -9.24 6.65 2.87
C GLU A 110 -9.64 8.11 2.60
N MET A 111 -9.48 8.96 3.62
CA MET A 111 -9.66 10.39 3.51
C MET A 111 -8.53 11.13 4.22
N THR A 112 -7.95 12.10 3.53
CA THR A 112 -6.93 12.98 4.12
C THR A 112 -7.56 14.24 4.71
N ILE A 113 -7.34 14.49 6.00
CA ILE A 113 -7.73 15.71 6.71
C ILE A 113 -6.46 16.39 7.25
N GLY A 114 -6.07 17.50 6.63
CA GLY A 114 -4.83 18.19 6.98
C GLY A 114 -3.61 17.32 6.65
N ARG A 115 -2.81 16.97 7.65
CA ARG A 115 -1.62 16.09 7.52
C ARG A 115 -1.86 14.71 8.14
N VAL A 116 -3.09 14.24 8.07
CA VAL A 116 -3.52 12.94 8.60
C VAL A 116 -4.34 12.25 7.54
N SER A 117 -3.97 11.02 7.17
CA SER A 117 -4.83 10.14 6.40
C SER A 117 -5.58 9.20 7.34
N VAL A 118 -6.89 9.04 7.14
CA VAL A 118 -7.74 8.20 7.98
C VAL A 118 -8.52 7.25 7.10
N THR A 119 -8.44 5.96 7.41
CA THR A 119 -9.27 4.93 6.80
C THR A 119 -10.55 4.75 7.62
N LEU A 120 -11.67 5.20 7.08
CA LEU A 120 -12.97 5.11 7.73
C LEU A 120 -13.72 3.87 7.24
N PRO A 121 -14.26 3.04 8.15
CA PRO A 121 -15.11 1.94 7.74
C PRO A 121 -16.39 2.48 7.09
N ILE A 122 -16.78 1.90 5.96
CA ILE A 122 -18.01 2.18 5.23
C ILE A 122 -18.83 0.90 5.06
N THR A 123 -20.12 1.09 4.90
CA THR A 123 -21.08 0.09 4.40
C THR A 123 -21.55 0.50 2.99
N PRO A 124 -22.18 -0.41 2.22
CA PRO A 124 -22.76 -0.06 0.91
C PRO A 124 -23.68 1.16 0.94
N GLU A 125 -24.38 1.40 2.06
CA GLU A 125 -25.28 2.55 2.22
C GLU A 125 -24.54 3.87 2.47
N THR A 126 -23.29 3.80 2.91
CA THR A 126 -22.44 4.96 3.23
C THR A 126 -21.33 5.17 2.21
N GLU A 127 -21.32 4.38 1.15
CA GLU A 127 -20.36 4.52 0.06
C GLU A 127 -20.51 5.89 -0.60
N PRO A 128 -19.43 6.69 -0.68
CA PRO A 128 -19.49 7.95 -1.39
C PRO A 128 -19.50 7.71 -2.90
N THR A 129 -20.41 8.41 -3.58
CA THR A 129 -20.60 8.36 -5.04
C THR A 129 -19.36 8.71 -5.90
N GLN A 130 -18.28 9.18 -5.29
CA GLN A 130 -17.04 9.61 -5.95
C GLN A 130 -15.79 8.86 -5.47
N ALA A 131 -15.94 7.64 -4.96
CA ALA A 131 -14.79 6.79 -4.66
C ALA A 131 -14.06 6.39 -5.95
N VAL A 132 -12.73 6.41 -5.91
CA VAL A 132 -11.87 5.98 -7.03
C VAL A 132 -11.18 4.69 -6.62
N GLU A 133 -11.21 3.71 -7.54
CA GLU A 133 -10.49 2.47 -7.32
C GLU A 133 -8.98 2.66 -7.53
N SER A 134 -8.20 2.29 -6.52
CA SER A 134 -6.76 2.59 -6.46
C SER A 134 -5.87 1.36 -6.35
N VAL A 135 -6.43 0.15 -6.25
CA VAL A 135 -5.66 -1.09 -6.07
C VAL A 135 -5.97 -2.09 -7.17
N TRP A 136 -4.99 -2.92 -7.51
CA TRP A 136 -5.18 -4.11 -8.34
C TRP A 136 -4.48 -5.26 -7.67
N THR A 137 -5.14 -6.42 -7.61
CA THR A 137 -4.58 -7.63 -7.01
C THR A 137 -4.22 -8.64 -8.07
N PHE A 138 -3.10 -9.32 -7.83
CA PHE A 138 -2.62 -10.44 -8.64
C PHE A 138 -2.57 -11.67 -7.73
N GLY A 139 -3.24 -12.75 -8.11
CA GLY A 139 -3.32 -13.93 -7.26
C GLY A 139 -4.18 -15.06 -7.83
N CYS A 140 -4.27 -16.14 -7.06
CA CYS A 140 -5.08 -17.32 -7.37
C CYS A 140 -6.57 -17.09 -7.04
N HIS A 141 -7.14 -16.02 -7.58
CA HIS A 141 -8.56 -15.75 -7.46
C HIS A 141 -9.36 -16.80 -8.23
N GLU A 142 -10.56 -17.16 -7.77
CA GLU A 142 -11.44 -18.10 -8.48
C GLU A 142 -12.21 -17.44 -9.64
N ARG A 143 -12.53 -16.15 -9.52
CA ARG A 143 -13.28 -15.37 -10.52
C ARG A 143 -12.87 -13.89 -10.50
N MET A 144 -13.05 -13.20 -11.63
CA MET A 144 -12.69 -11.79 -11.81
C MET A 144 -13.50 -10.84 -10.93
N ASP A 145 -14.69 -11.25 -10.51
CA ASP A 145 -15.62 -10.52 -9.65
C ASP A 145 -15.50 -10.90 -8.17
N ASN A 146 -14.63 -11.86 -7.81
CA ASN A 146 -14.46 -12.32 -6.43
C ASN A 146 -13.41 -11.50 -5.68
N SER A 147 -13.29 -10.21 -6.00
CA SER A 147 -12.43 -9.31 -5.23
C SER A 147 -13.13 -9.04 -3.91
N LYS A 148 -12.65 -9.71 -2.86
CA LYS A 148 -13.04 -9.37 -1.48
C LYS A 148 -12.31 -8.12 -0.96
N LEU A 149 -11.51 -7.49 -1.83
CA LEU A 149 -10.70 -6.32 -1.56
C LEU A 149 -11.33 -5.13 -2.26
N TRP A 150 -11.79 -4.16 -1.48
CA TRP A 150 -12.20 -2.88 -2.01
C TRP A 150 -11.15 -1.84 -1.62
N PRO A 151 -10.58 -1.06 -2.57
CA PRO A 151 -10.97 -0.92 -3.97
C PRO A 151 -10.01 -1.60 -4.95
N ALA A 152 -9.86 -2.92 -4.81
CA ALA A 152 -9.02 -3.69 -5.71
C ALA A 152 -9.81 -4.27 -6.88
N ARG A 153 -9.34 -4.01 -8.11
CA ARG A 153 -9.76 -4.79 -9.27
C ARG A 153 -8.90 -6.04 -9.41
N ILE A 154 -9.54 -7.18 -9.60
CA ILE A 154 -8.87 -8.37 -10.10
C ILE A 154 -8.72 -8.21 -11.61
N CYS A 155 -7.49 -8.16 -12.10
CA CYS A 155 -7.22 -8.10 -13.54
C CYS A 155 -6.98 -9.47 -14.17
N TRP A 156 -6.79 -10.51 -13.36
CA TRP A 156 -6.48 -11.86 -13.82
C TRP A 156 -6.90 -12.92 -12.79
N VAL A 157 -7.34 -14.08 -13.28
CA VAL A 157 -7.68 -15.29 -12.50
C VAL A 157 -6.73 -16.41 -12.93
N CYS A 158 -5.94 -16.97 -12.00
CA CYS A 158 -5.08 -18.11 -12.31
C CYS A 158 -5.89 -19.40 -12.42
N GLN A 159 -5.96 -20.00 -13.61
CA GLN A 159 -6.67 -21.28 -13.83
C GLN A 159 -5.92 -22.54 -13.33
N GLY A 160 -4.74 -22.39 -12.71
CA GLY A 160 -3.84 -23.50 -12.41
C GLY A 160 -3.28 -23.56 -10.99
N CYS A 161 -3.69 -22.68 -10.07
CA CYS A 161 -3.29 -22.80 -8.66
C CYS A 161 -4.17 -23.84 -7.98
N LYS A 162 -3.68 -25.06 -7.81
CA LYS A 162 -4.22 -26.05 -6.87
C LYS A 162 -3.13 -26.46 -5.91
#